data_AF-A0A7C7VE70-F1
#
_entry.id   AF-A0A7C7VE70-F1
#
_cell.length_a   1.000
_cell.length_b   1.000
_cell.length_c   1.000
_cell.angle_alpha   90.00
_cell.angle_beta   90.00
_cell.angle_gamma   90.00
#
_symmetry.space_group_name_H-M   'P 1'
#
loop_
_entity.id
_entity.type
_entity.pdbx_description
1 polymer ?
#
loop_
_entity_poly.entity_id
_entity_poly.type
_entity_poly.pdbx_seq_one_letter_code
_entity_poly.pdbx_strand_id
1 'polypeptide(L)'
;MKTNFVPVIPVLLCLLLPGGCRHVENQMRFTAEGRGAILADIGNGICMESGSGLMWQQGRSRKFRSAEEARQWAENLELAGYDDWRLPTRGEYYRLHAVFKLNRNGNCTMEKKGSYWSELPGGETSAGTWIPDYKCGITFDYERKRSGHVRAVRP
;
A
#
# COMPACT_ATOMS: atom_id res chain seq x y z
N MET A 1 6.94 -17.85 74.26
CA MET A 1 7.74 -17.73 73.02
C MET A 1 6.77 -17.68 71.86
N LYS A 2 6.32 -16.49 71.42
CA LYS A 2 6.91 -15.68 70.33
C LYS A 2 7.32 -16.52 69.12
N THR A 3 6.53 -16.47 68.06
CA THR A 3 7.02 -16.29 66.68
C THR A 3 6.00 -15.44 65.92
N ASN A 4 6.44 -14.25 65.52
CA ASN A 4 5.67 -13.27 64.75
C ASN A 4 5.69 -13.67 63.28
N PHE A 5 4.52 -13.63 62.66
CA PHE A 5 4.35 -13.69 61.21
C PHE A 5 4.76 -12.34 60.62
N VAL A 6 5.72 -12.33 59.68
CA VAL A 6 5.99 -11.18 58.81
C VAL A 6 5.94 -11.71 57.37
N PRO A 7 4.91 -11.38 56.58
CA PRO A 7 4.92 -11.71 55.17
C PRO A 7 5.87 -10.76 54.44
N VAL A 8 6.77 -11.35 53.66
CA VAL A 8 7.67 -10.67 52.74
C VAL A 8 6.82 -9.99 51.66
N ILE A 9 6.87 -8.66 51.59
CA ILE A 9 6.23 -7.89 50.51
C ILE A 9 7.03 -8.17 49.23
N PRO A 10 6.45 -8.76 48.18
CA PRO A 10 7.16 -8.87 46.92
C PRO A 10 7.28 -7.47 46.34
N VAL A 11 8.53 -7.04 46.15
CA VAL A 11 8.90 -5.82 45.44
C VAL A 11 8.17 -5.83 44.09
N LEU A 12 7.23 -4.90 43.95
CA LEU A 12 6.57 -4.61 42.69
C LEU A 12 7.58 -3.90 41.79
N LEU A 13 8.48 -4.68 41.17
CA LEU A 13 9.28 -4.19 40.06
C LEU A 13 8.33 -4.07 38.87
N CYS A 14 7.66 -2.93 38.79
CA CYS A 14 6.92 -2.49 37.62
C CYS A 14 7.96 -2.28 36.51
N LEU A 15 8.33 -3.37 35.83
CA LEU A 15 9.08 -3.32 34.59
C LEU A 15 8.20 -2.56 33.61
N LEU A 16 8.53 -1.30 33.39
CA LEU A 16 8.13 -0.53 32.23
C LEU A 16 8.56 -1.35 31.00
N LEU A 17 7.68 -2.22 30.52
CA LEU A 17 7.86 -2.84 29.22
C LEU A 17 7.88 -1.67 28.23
N PRO A 18 9.01 -1.41 27.53
CA PRO A 18 8.98 -0.47 26.43
C PRO A 18 7.88 -0.96 25.50
N GLY A 19 7.02 -0.05 25.02
CA GLY A 19 5.89 -0.36 24.15
C GLY A 19 6.33 -1.00 22.83
N GLY A 20 6.73 -2.27 22.89
CA GLY A 20 7.06 -3.10 21.76
C GLY A 20 5.77 -3.43 21.03
N CYS A 21 5.84 -3.40 19.70
CA CYS A 21 4.74 -3.80 18.82
C CYS A 21 4.10 -5.08 19.35
N ARG A 22 2.81 -5.04 19.73
CA ARG A 22 2.08 -6.27 20.04
C ARG A 22 1.98 -7.07 18.73
N HIS A 23 2.75 -8.15 18.63
CA HIS A 23 2.62 -9.11 17.55
C HIS A 23 1.29 -9.84 17.77
N VAL A 24 0.27 -9.50 16.99
CA VAL A 24 -0.89 -10.39 16.86
C VAL A 24 -0.46 -11.48 15.89
N GLU A 25 0.22 -12.50 16.41
CA GLU A 25 0.48 -13.71 15.65
C GLU A 25 -0.81 -14.53 15.62
N ASN A 26 -1.74 -14.15 14.73
CA ASN A 26 -2.83 -15.03 14.40
C ASN A 26 -2.30 -16.01 13.34
N GLN A 27 -2.00 -17.24 13.77
CA GLN A 27 -1.53 -18.33 12.92
C GLN A 27 -2.57 -18.66 11.84
N MET A 28 -2.46 -18.04 10.67
CA MET A 28 -2.94 -18.67 9.45
C MET A 28 -1.77 -19.45 8.85
N ARG A 29 -1.83 -20.77 9.00
CA ARG A 29 -1.01 -21.71 8.24
C ARG A 29 -1.31 -21.52 6.76
N PHE A 30 -0.40 -20.91 6.02
CA PHE A 30 -0.46 -20.86 4.55
C PHE A 30 0.50 -21.91 3.99
N THR A 31 -0.05 -22.98 3.43
CA THR A 31 0.71 -23.87 2.55
C THR A 31 1.12 -23.09 1.31
N ALA A 32 2.40 -23.21 0.98
CA ALA A 32 3.01 -22.63 -0.20
C ALA A 32 2.43 -23.29 -1.46
N GLU A 33 1.50 -22.60 -2.12
CA GLU A 33 1.36 -22.51 -3.58
C GLU A 33 0.10 -21.68 -3.93
N GLY A 34 0.30 -20.56 -4.64
CA GLY A 34 -0.68 -19.96 -5.56
C GLY A 34 -1.98 -19.32 -5.05
N ARG A 35 -2.42 -19.50 -3.79
CA ARG A 35 -3.73 -18.96 -3.32
C ARG A 35 -3.72 -17.56 -2.71
N GLY A 36 -2.63 -16.80 -2.86
CA GLY A 36 -2.45 -15.49 -2.20
C GLY A 36 -2.25 -14.27 -3.10
N ALA A 37 -2.08 -14.43 -4.41
CA ALA A 37 -1.85 -13.30 -5.31
C ALA A 37 -3.10 -12.42 -5.42
N ILE A 38 -2.92 -11.11 -5.27
CA ILE A 38 -3.96 -10.10 -5.47
C ILE A 38 -3.96 -9.60 -6.91
N LEU A 39 -2.79 -9.47 -7.53
CA LEU A 39 -2.68 -9.02 -8.93
C LEU A 39 -2.40 -10.19 -9.88
N ALA A 40 -3.02 -10.12 -11.05
CA ALA A 40 -2.76 -11.01 -12.17
C ALA A 40 -2.58 -10.21 -13.46
N ASP A 41 -1.52 -10.50 -14.21
CA ASP A 41 -1.30 -9.96 -15.56
C ASP A 41 -2.32 -10.61 -16.50
N ILE A 42 -3.12 -9.77 -17.16
CA ILE A 42 -4.15 -10.20 -18.13
C ILE A 42 -3.77 -9.89 -19.58
N GLY A 43 -2.51 -9.52 -19.81
CA GLY A 43 -1.98 -9.11 -21.11
C GLY A 43 -2.21 -7.64 -21.42
N ASN A 44 -1.69 -7.20 -22.57
CA ASN A 44 -1.87 -5.85 -23.14
C ASN A 44 -1.48 -4.70 -22.18
N GLY A 45 -0.55 -4.95 -21.28
CA GLY A 45 -0.08 -3.95 -20.31
C GLY A 45 -1.05 -3.70 -19.16
N ILE A 46 -1.93 -4.65 -18.82
CA ILE A 46 -2.90 -4.54 -17.74
C ILE A 46 -2.68 -5.60 -16.66
N CYS A 47 -2.91 -5.18 -15.41
CA CYS A 47 -2.94 -6.03 -14.24
C CYS A 47 -4.28 -5.94 -13.54
N MET A 48 -4.98 -7.05 -13.36
CA MET A 48 -6.26 -7.10 -12.65
C MET A 48 -6.05 -7.36 -11.15
N GLU A 49 -6.71 -6.56 -10.31
CA GLU A 49 -6.77 -6.70 -8.86
C GLU A 49 -7.98 -7.55 -8.45
N SER A 50 -7.71 -8.74 -7.91
CA SER A 50 -8.72 -9.66 -7.39
C SER A 50 -9.42 -9.09 -6.16
N GLY A 51 -10.74 -9.24 -6.10
CA GLY A 51 -11.58 -8.79 -4.99
C GLY A 51 -12.12 -7.38 -5.13
N SER A 52 -11.39 -6.45 -5.77
CA SER A 52 -11.90 -5.11 -6.11
C SER A 52 -12.43 -5.03 -7.55
N GLY A 53 -11.91 -5.86 -8.45
CA GLY A 53 -12.18 -5.79 -9.89
C GLY A 53 -11.28 -4.80 -10.64
N LEU A 54 -10.55 -3.93 -9.92
CA LEU A 54 -9.78 -2.85 -10.52
C LEU A 54 -8.73 -3.37 -11.49
N MET A 55 -8.65 -2.74 -12.66
CA MET A 55 -7.56 -2.95 -13.61
C MET A 55 -6.55 -1.81 -13.51
N TRP A 56 -5.27 -2.18 -13.49
CA TRP A 56 -4.14 -1.26 -13.36
C TRP A 56 -3.31 -1.28 -14.62
N GLN A 57 -2.91 -0.10 -15.09
CA GLN A 57 -1.86 0.02 -16.08
C GLN A 57 -0.54 -0.54 -15.51
N GLN A 58 0.12 -1.44 -16.24
CA GLN A 58 1.45 -1.96 -15.89
C GLN A 58 2.55 -0.92 -16.12
N GLY A 59 2.45 -0.18 -17.22
CA GLY A 59 3.28 0.97 -17.52
C GLY A 59 3.01 2.14 -16.57
N ARG A 60 3.54 3.29 -16.97
CA ARG A 60 3.25 4.59 -16.36
C ARG A 60 3.54 5.68 -17.37
N SER A 61 2.97 6.85 -17.16
CA SER A 61 3.26 8.01 -17.98
C SER A 61 4.65 8.61 -17.73
N ARG A 62 4.99 9.65 -18.51
CA ARG A 62 6.04 10.61 -18.14
C ARG A 62 5.74 11.29 -16.81
N LYS A 63 6.70 12.03 -16.27
CA LYS A 63 6.46 12.83 -15.07
C LYS A 63 5.72 14.12 -15.41
N PHE A 64 4.71 14.46 -14.61
CA PHE A 64 3.91 15.69 -14.70
C PHE A 64 4.16 16.58 -13.49
N ARG A 65 4.24 17.90 -13.72
CA ARG A 65 4.30 18.92 -12.66
C ARG A 65 2.91 19.48 -12.31
N SER A 66 1.97 19.42 -13.25
CA SER A 66 0.58 19.84 -13.06
C SER A 66 -0.30 18.64 -12.71
N ALA A 67 -1.15 18.80 -11.70
CA ALA A 67 -2.19 17.83 -11.35
C ALA A 67 -3.20 17.69 -12.50
N GLU A 68 -3.50 18.81 -13.15
CA GLU A 68 -4.46 18.87 -14.25
C GLU A 68 -3.96 18.13 -15.48
N GLU A 69 -2.69 18.34 -15.88
CA GLU A 69 -2.08 17.57 -16.97
C GLU A 69 -2.04 16.08 -16.66
N ALA A 70 -1.79 15.71 -15.40
CA ALA A 70 -1.76 14.31 -14.99
C ALA A 70 -3.14 13.67 -15.07
N ARG A 71 -4.19 14.39 -14.64
CA ARG A 71 -5.57 13.91 -14.75
C ARG A 71 -6.01 13.77 -16.20
N GLN A 72 -5.82 14.82 -17.00
CA GLN A 72 -6.14 14.81 -18.42
C GLN A 72 -5.41 13.69 -19.15
N TRP A 73 -4.14 13.41 -18.81
CA TRP A 73 -3.44 12.28 -19.41
C TRP A 73 -4.08 10.93 -19.05
N ALA A 74 -4.55 10.76 -17.81
CA ALA A 74 -5.22 9.54 -17.38
C ALA A 74 -6.55 9.35 -18.12
N GLU A 75 -7.36 10.41 -18.20
CA GLU A 75 -8.69 10.40 -18.83
C GLU A 75 -8.64 10.24 -20.35
N ASN A 76 -7.55 10.64 -21.00
CA ASN A 76 -7.33 10.44 -22.44
C ASN A 76 -6.50 9.19 -22.77
N LEU A 77 -6.19 8.34 -21.78
CA LEU A 77 -5.44 7.12 -22.03
C LEU A 77 -6.33 6.09 -22.70
N GLU A 78 -5.95 5.66 -23.91
CA GLU A 78 -6.49 4.46 -24.54
C GLU A 78 -5.50 3.31 -24.35
N LEU A 79 -5.92 2.26 -23.64
CA LEU A 79 -5.08 1.10 -23.37
C LEU A 79 -5.89 -0.19 -23.40
N ALA A 80 -5.42 -1.16 -24.19
CA ALA A 80 -6.05 -2.46 -24.42
C ALA A 80 -7.53 -2.39 -24.83
N GLY A 81 -7.93 -1.33 -25.54
CA GLY A 81 -9.31 -1.10 -25.96
C GLY A 81 -10.22 -0.45 -24.91
N TYR A 82 -9.67 0.02 -23.79
CA TYR A 82 -10.39 0.78 -22.77
C TYR A 82 -9.97 2.25 -22.77
N ASP A 83 -10.93 3.14 -22.52
CA ASP A 83 -10.82 4.60 -22.51
C ASP A 83 -11.34 5.24 -21.20
N ASP A 84 -11.79 4.44 -20.24
CA ASP A 84 -12.33 4.84 -18.93
C ASP A 84 -11.26 4.84 -17.80
N TRP A 85 -10.02 5.16 -18.17
CA TRP A 85 -8.89 5.23 -17.24
C TRP A 85 -8.92 6.50 -16.41
N ARG A 86 -8.52 6.40 -15.14
CA ARG A 86 -8.46 7.55 -14.22
C ARG A 86 -7.21 7.54 -13.35
N LEU A 87 -6.99 8.65 -12.64
CA LEU A 87 -6.06 8.66 -11.53
C LEU A 87 -6.53 7.69 -10.43
N PRO A 88 -5.59 7.02 -9.73
CA PRO A 88 -5.94 6.25 -8.56
C PRO A 88 -6.26 7.18 -7.40
N THR A 89 -7.17 6.76 -6.55
CA THR A 89 -7.33 7.35 -5.22
C THR A 89 -6.09 7.08 -4.37
N ARG A 90 -5.88 7.89 -3.34
CA ARG A 90 -4.77 7.74 -2.40
C ARG A 90 -4.81 6.37 -1.71
N GLY A 91 -6.01 5.89 -1.39
CA GLY A 91 -6.23 4.57 -0.79
C GLY A 91 -5.92 3.41 -1.74
N GLU A 92 -6.34 3.50 -3.01
CA GLU A 92 -5.96 2.52 -4.04
C GLU A 92 -4.44 2.48 -4.23
N TYR A 93 -3.79 3.64 -4.32
CA TYR A 93 -2.34 3.71 -4.44
C TYR A 93 -1.61 3.12 -3.21
N TYR A 94 -2.13 3.36 -2.00
CA TYR A 94 -1.63 2.72 -0.79
C TYR A 94 -1.74 1.20 -0.85
N ARG A 95 -2.92 0.68 -1.21
CA ARG A 95 -3.17 -0.77 -1.33
C ARG A 95 -2.24 -1.40 -2.36
N LEU A 96 -2.04 -0.76 -3.52
CA LEU A 96 -1.11 -1.23 -4.53
C LEU A 96 0.32 -1.38 -3.96
N HIS A 97 0.81 -0.39 -3.21
CA HIS A 97 2.11 -0.49 -2.53
C HIS A 97 2.17 -1.65 -1.53
N ALA A 98 1.10 -1.85 -0.74
CA ALA A 98 1.01 -2.96 0.21
C ALA A 98 1.06 -4.32 -0.51
N VAL A 99 0.37 -4.48 -1.64
CA VAL A 99 0.41 -5.69 -2.47
C VAL A 99 1.84 -6.04 -2.89
N PHE A 100 2.59 -5.06 -3.39
CA PHE A 100 3.99 -5.27 -3.77
C PHE A 100 4.91 -5.50 -2.57
N LYS A 101 4.69 -4.82 -1.44
CA LYS A 101 5.49 -5.02 -0.22
C LYS A 101 5.32 -6.41 0.36
N LEU A 102 4.12 -6.98 0.23
CA LEU A 102 3.78 -8.34 0.69
C LEU A 102 4.12 -9.44 -0.32
N ASN A 103 4.69 -9.11 -1.48
CA ASN A 103 4.90 -10.06 -2.59
C ASN A 103 3.59 -10.75 -3.04
N ARG A 104 2.46 -10.04 -2.97
CA ARG A 104 1.15 -10.51 -3.44
C ARG A 104 0.83 -10.02 -4.86
N ASN A 105 1.81 -9.49 -5.59
CA ASN A 105 1.63 -8.97 -6.93
C ASN A 105 1.57 -10.05 -8.03
N GLY A 106 1.65 -11.35 -7.69
CA GLY A 106 1.59 -12.42 -8.68
C GLY A 106 2.63 -12.26 -9.79
N ASN A 107 2.20 -12.44 -11.05
CA ASN A 107 3.03 -12.22 -12.24
C ASN A 107 3.05 -10.75 -12.71
N CYS A 108 2.32 -9.84 -12.05
CA CYS A 108 2.34 -8.43 -12.40
C CYS A 108 3.67 -7.77 -12.04
N THR A 109 4.36 -7.29 -13.06
CA THR A 109 5.61 -6.55 -12.93
C THR A 109 5.35 -5.08 -13.24
N MET A 110 5.63 -4.21 -12.27
CA MET A 110 5.42 -2.77 -12.38
C MET A 110 6.66 -2.02 -11.89
N GLU A 111 7.03 -0.92 -12.56
CA GLU A 111 8.04 0.00 -12.03
C GLU A 111 7.47 0.73 -10.81
N LYS A 112 8.13 0.61 -9.66
CA LYS A 112 7.66 1.13 -8.37
C LYS A 112 8.37 2.42 -7.97
N LYS A 113 9.57 2.67 -8.49
CA LYS A 113 10.40 3.81 -8.11
C LYS A 113 9.78 5.12 -8.57
N GLY A 114 9.87 6.16 -7.75
CA GLY A 114 9.41 7.51 -8.11
C GLY A 114 8.11 7.89 -7.42
N SER A 115 7.57 9.04 -7.81
CA SER A 115 6.35 9.61 -7.24
C SER A 115 5.20 9.51 -8.23
N TYR A 116 3.98 9.40 -7.70
CA TYR A 116 2.76 9.20 -8.48
C TYR A 116 1.67 10.17 -8.04
N TRP A 117 0.91 10.66 -9.01
CA TRP A 117 -0.32 11.43 -8.76
C TRP A 117 -1.42 10.49 -8.26
N SER A 118 -2.15 10.96 -7.25
CA SER A 118 -3.34 10.27 -6.73
C SER A 118 -4.28 11.26 -6.09
N GLU A 119 -5.56 10.92 -6.10
CA GLU A 119 -6.65 11.77 -5.62
C GLU A 119 -6.97 11.47 -4.15
N LEU A 120 -7.15 12.51 -3.36
CA LEU A 120 -7.61 12.44 -1.97
C LEU A 120 -9.14 12.50 -1.94
N PRO A 121 -9.76 12.01 -0.85
CA PRO A 121 -11.16 12.31 -0.57
C PRO A 121 -11.42 13.82 -0.67
N GLY A 122 -12.51 14.21 -1.34
CA GLY A 122 -12.82 15.62 -1.60
C GLY A 122 -12.17 16.23 -2.86
N GLY A 123 -11.48 15.42 -3.67
CA GLY A 123 -11.02 15.81 -5.02
C GLY A 123 -9.66 16.52 -5.08
N GLU A 124 -9.02 16.79 -3.93
CA GLU A 124 -7.63 17.28 -3.94
C GLU A 124 -6.73 16.24 -4.60
N THR A 125 -5.83 16.67 -5.49
CA THR A 125 -4.90 15.77 -6.16
C THR A 125 -3.47 16.16 -5.84
N SER A 126 -2.65 15.18 -5.46
CA SER A 126 -1.23 15.43 -5.17
C SER A 126 -0.33 14.29 -5.62
N ALA A 127 0.91 14.66 -5.94
CA ALA A 127 1.98 13.74 -6.26
C ALA A 127 2.80 13.39 -5.02
N GLY A 128 3.30 12.16 -4.98
CA GLY A 128 4.14 11.71 -3.88
C GLY A 128 4.43 10.22 -3.91
N THR A 129 5.09 9.74 -2.87
CA THR A 129 5.48 8.34 -2.74
C THR A 129 5.21 7.84 -1.34
N TRP A 130 4.87 6.55 -1.24
CA TRP A 130 4.81 5.86 0.04
C TRP A 130 6.22 5.40 0.43
N ILE A 131 6.62 5.72 1.65
CA ILE A 131 7.90 5.31 2.25
C ILE A 131 7.59 4.30 3.34
N PRO A 132 8.21 3.10 3.34
CA PRO A 132 8.01 2.14 4.42
C PRO A 132 8.42 2.75 5.76
N ASP A 133 7.51 2.70 6.74
CA ASP A 133 7.84 2.93 8.13
C ASP A 133 8.20 1.59 8.78
N TYR A 134 9.37 1.53 9.44
CA TYR A 134 9.91 0.30 10.00
C TYR A 134 9.54 0.10 11.47
N LYS A 135 8.65 0.93 12.04
CA LYS A 135 8.25 0.82 13.45
C LYS A 135 7.45 -0.46 13.73
N CYS A 136 6.33 -0.70 13.05
CA CYS A 136 5.49 -1.90 13.25
C CYS A 136 4.55 -2.17 12.04
N GLY A 137 4.52 -3.39 11.50
CA GLY A 137 3.52 -3.80 10.48
C GLY A 137 3.75 -3.23 9.08
N ILE A 138 2.69 -3.21 8.25
CA ILE A 138 2.72 -2.61 6.90
C ILE A 138 2.19 -1.18 7.03
N THR A 139 3.05 -0.29 7.49
CA THR A 139 2.78 1.14 7.55
C THR A 139 3.65 1.88 6.54
N PHE A 140 3.09 2.94 5.98
CA PHE A 140 3.81 3.80 5.06
C PHE A 140 3.53 5.27 5.39
N ASP A 141 4.58 6.07 5.36
CA ASP A 141 4.46 7.52 5.38
C ASP A 141 4.32 8.06 3.96
N TYR A 142 3.41 9.01 3.75
CA TYR A 142 3.26 9.66 2.46
C TYR A 142 4.16 10.88 2.36
N GLU A 143 5.14 10.84 1.47
CA GLU A 143 5.96 12.00 1.17
C GLU A 143 5.42 12.74 -0.07
N ARG A 144 4.89 13.96 0.11
CA ARG A 144 4.46 14.82 -1.00
C ARG A 144 5.66 15.22 -1.87
N LYS A 145 5.46 15.24 -3.18
CA LYS A 145 6.44 15.68 -4.18
C LYS A 145 5.82 16.72 -5.11
N ARG A 146 6.68 17.54 -5.72
CA ARG A 146 6.26 18.59 -6.67
C ARG A 146 5.86 18.07 -8.05
N SER A 147 6.04 16.78 -8.31
CA SER A 147 5.74 16.15 -9.60
C SER A 147 5.59 14.64 -9.42
N GLY A 148 4.88 13.98 -10.32
CA GLY A 148 4.64 12.54 -10.28
C GLY A 148 4.30 11.97 -11.65
N HIS A 149 4.44 10.66 -11.77
CA HIS A 149 3.91 9.87 -12.88
C HIS A 149 2.42 9.62 -12.66
N VAL A 150 1.76 9.14 -13.70
CA VAL A 150 0.43 8.55 -13.64
C VAL A 150 0.58 7.05 -13.85
N ARG A 151 -0.02 6.28 -12.96
CA ARG A 151 -0.33 4.87 -13.19
C ARG A 151 -1.84 4.78 -13.13
N ALA A 152 -2.46 4.67 -14.29
CA ALA A 152 -3.90 4.72 -14.37
C ALA A 152 -4.54 3.46 -13.78
N VAL A 153 -5.75 3.64 -13.26
CA VAL A 153 -6.62 2.55 -12.78
C VAL A 153 -8.00 2.73 -13.38
N ARG A 154 -8.71 1.63 -13.58
CA ARG A 154 -10.11 1.61 -14.01
C ARG A 154 -10.89 0.52 -13.26
N PRO A 155 -12.24 0.62 -13.18
CA PRO A 155 -13.11 -0.42 -12.63
C PRO A 155 -13.03 -1.76 -13.36
#